data_AF-L0A119-F1
#
_entry.id   AF-L0A119-F1
#
_cell.length_a   1.000
_cell.length_b   1.000
_cell.length_c   1.000
_cell.angle_alpha   90.00
_cell.angle_beta   90.00
_cell.angle_gamma   90.00
#
_symmetry.space_group_name_H-M   'P 1'
#
loop_
_entity.id
_entity.type
_entity.pdbx_description
1 polymer ?
#
loop_
_entity_poly.entity_id
_entity_poly.type
_entity_poly.pdbx_seq_one_letter_code
_entity_poly.pdbx_strand_id
1 'polypeptide(L)' 'MDQRGLSLAEIAAGTGLDTKTVWHVTQGKKTQKATRKVISLFLAMPEEDLFPISNIQNPIFEEQEAVA' A
#
# COMPACT_ATOMS: atom_id res chain seq x y z
N MET A 1 9.83 -0.49 18.51
CA MET A 1 10.20 -1.19 17.26
C MET A 1 9.05 -2.14 16.99
N ASP A 2 8.20 -1.89 16.00
CA ASP A 2 8.48 -1.99 14.57
C ASP A 2 7.51 -1.07 13.79
N GLN A 3 7.85 -0.06 12.98
CA GLN A 3 8.89 0.03 11.95
C GLN A 3 9.02 -1.20 11.04
N ARG A 4 8.02 -2.09 11.05
CA ARG A 4 7.80 -3.04 9.96
C ARG A 4 7.32 -2.21 8.78
N GLY A 5 8.27 -1.68 8.01
CA GLY A 5 8.01 -1.10 6.70
C GLY A 5 7.55 -2.20 5.77
N LEU A 6 6.31 -2.68 5.96
CA LEU A 6 5.65 -3.59 5.03
C LEU A 6 5.63 -2.88 3.69
N SER A 7 6.25 -3.51 2.71
CA SER A 7 6.24 -3.03 1.34
C SER A 7 4.82 -3.05 0.80
N LEU A 8 4.54 -2.19 -0.17
CA LEU A 8 3.25 -2.20 -0.87
C LEU A 8 2.96 -3.58 -1.49
N ALA A 9 4.00 -4.33 -1.86
CA ALA A 9 3.91 -5.70 -2.37
C ALA A 9 3.41 -6.69 -1.31
N GLU A 10 3.90 -6.62 -0.07
CA GLU A 10 3.44 -7.49 1.01
C GLU A 10 1.99 -7.19 1.40
N ILE A 11 1.61 -5.92 1.42
CA ILE A 11 0.22 -5.51 1.68
C ILE A 11 -0.68 -5.98 0.53
N ALA A 12 -0.25 -5.82 -0.72
CA ALA A 12 -0.96 -6.32 -1.89
C ALA A 12 -1.16 -7.84 -1.82
N ALA A 13 -0.09 -8.59 -1.54
CA ALA A 13 -0.14 -10.05 -1.40
C ALA A 13 -1.04 -10.49 -0.25
N GLY A 14 -1.00 -9.81 0.89
CA GLY A 14 -1.81 -10.14 2.06
C GLY A 14 -3.29 -9.75 1.95
N THR A 15 -3.62 -8.80 1.08
CA THR A 15 -4.99 -8.32 0.85
C THR A 15 -5.63 -8.84 -0.43
N GLY A 16 -4.85 -9.46 -1.32
CA GLY A 16 -5.28 -9.87 -2.66
C GLY A 16 -5.56 -8.69 -3.59
N LEU A 17 -5.00 -7.51 -3.29
CA LEU A 17 -5.16 -6.28 -4.07
C LEU A 17 -3.92 -6.02 -4.93
N ASP A 18 -4.08 -5.22 -5.98
CA ASP A 18 -2.93 -4.71 -6.74
C ASP A 18 -2.11 -3.71 -5.93
N THR A 19 -0.79 -3.74 -6.09
CA THR A 19 0.15 -2.78 -5.49
C THR A 19 -0.20 -1.33 -5.80
N LYS A 20 -0.68 -1.06 -7.02
CA LYS A 20 -1.18 0.27 -7.43
C LYS A 20 -2.39 0.72 -6.61
N THR A 21 -3.28 -0.21 -6.29
CA THR A 21 -4.46 0.05 -5.46
C THR A 21 -4.06 0.35 -4.03
N VAL A 22 -3.12 -0.43 -3.47
CA VAL A 22 -2.54 -0.15 -2.16
C VAL A 22 -1.87 1.22 -2.13
N TRP A 23 -1.05 1.54 -3.14
CA TRP A 23 -0.42 2.86 -3.26
C TRP A 23 -1.44 4.01 -3.32
N HIS A 24 -2.54 3.85 -4.08
CA HIS A 24 -3.61 4.87 -4.08
C HIS A 24 -4.26 5.05 -2.70
N VAL A 25 -4.42 3.95 -1.94
CA VAL A 25 -4.92 3.97 -0.56
C VAL A 25 -3.90 4.53 0.43
N THR A 26 -2.62 4.64 0.11
CA THR A 26 -1.66 5.29 1.01
C THR A 26 -1.45 6.76 0.67
N GLN A 27 -1.82 7.17 -0.56
CA GLN A 27 -1.66 8.52 -1.12
C GLN A 27 -2.87 9.45 -0.96
N GLY A 28 -3.88 9.08 -0.18
CA GLY A 28 -5.10 9.90 -0.01
C GLY A 28 -6.07 9.85 -1.18
N LYS A 29 -5.81 9.06 -2.23
CA LYS A 29 -6.60 9.13 -3.46
C LYS A 29 -7.99 8.50 -3.26
N LYS A 30 -8.96 9.00 -4.04
CA LYS A 30 -10.34 8.46 -4.07
C LYS A 30 -10.31 6.98 -4.45
N THR A 31 -10.42 6.14 -3.44
CA THR A 31 -10.46 4.69 -3.50
C THR A 31 -11.80 4.20 -2.98
N GLN A 32 -12.19 2.96 -3.32
CA GLN A 32 -13.44 2.40 -2.81
C GLN A 32 -13.33 2.20 -1.29
N LYS A 33 -14.43 2.45 -0.56
CA LYS A 33 -14.47 2.27 0.91
C LYS A 33 -14.12 0.84 1.33
N ALA A 34 -14.56 -0.15 0.54
CA ALA A 34 -14.24 -1.56 0.77
C ALA A 34 -12.72 -1.82 0.74
N THR A 35 -12.01 -1.24 -0.24
CA THR A 35 -10.55 -1.37 -0.39
C THR A 35 -9.80 -0.81 0.80
N ARG A 36 -10.18 0.37 1.29
CA ARG A 36 -9.58 0.97 2.50
C ARG A 36 -9.78 0.08 3.72
N LYS A 37 -11.00 -0.44 3.88
CA LYS A 37 -11.34 -1.32 5.00
C LYS A 37 -10.54 -2.62 4.99
N VAL A 38 -10.33 -3.23 3.82
CA VAL A 38 -9.51 -4.45 3.70
C VAL A 38 -8.06 -4.18 4.13
N ILE A 39 -7.46 -3.08 3.68
CA ILE A 39 -6.09 -2.71 4.04
C ILE A 39 -5.99 -2.35 5.54
N SER A 40 -6.96 -1.60 6.07
CA SER A 40 -7.07 -1.27 7.49
C SER A 40 -7.12 -2.53 8.38
N LEU A 41 -7.94 -3.52 8.00
CA LEU A 41 -8.03 -4.80 8.72
C LEU A 41 -6.73 -5.58 8.65
N PHE A 42 -6.08 -5.63 7.49
CA PHE A 42 -4.81 -6.33 7.30
C PHE A 42 -3.68 -5.72 8.14
N LEU A 43 -3.61 -4.38 8.16
CA LEU A 43 -2.60 -3.64 8.93
C LEU A 43 -2.97 -3.49 10.41
N ALA A 44 -4.14 -4.00 10.83
CA ALA A 44 -4.69 -3.84 12.18
C ALA A 44 -4.66 -2.38 12.67
N MET A 45 -4.96 -1.44 11.77
CA MET A 45 -4.93 0.00 12.01
C MET A 45 -6.21 0.66 11.51
N PRO A 46 -6.68 1.76 12.12
CA PRO A 46 -7.90 2.42 11.68
C PRO A 46 -7.73 3.05 10.28
N GLU A 47 -8.83 3.15 9.52
CA GLU A 47 -8.83 3.73 8.17
C GLU A 47 -8.29 5.17 8.15
N GLU A 48 -8.39 5.88 9.26
CA GLU A 48 -7.92 7.25 9.48
C GLU A 48 -6.39 7.33 9.52
N ASP A 49 -5.73 6.29 10.05
CA ASP A 49 -4.27 6.20 10.13
C ASP A 49 -3.64 5.63 8.85
N LEU A 50 -4.44 5.20 7.86
CA LEU A 50 -3.94 4.83 6.53
C LEU A 50 -3.39 6.04 5.76
N PHE A 51 -3.67 7.27 6.22
CA PHE A 51 -3.28 8.51 5.57
C PHE A 51 -2.75 9.57 6.55
N PRO A 52 -1.71 10.32 6.19
CA PRO A 52 -0.67 10.00 5.22
C PRO A 52 0.36 9.08 5.89
N ILE A 53 0.58 7.87 5.34
CA ILE A 53 1.77 7.10 5.73
C ILE A 53 2.96 7.76 5.03
N SER A 54 3.48 8.84 5.60
CA SER A 54 4.62 9.62 5.12
C SER A 54 5.94 8.83 5.06
N ASN A 55 5.91 7.54 5.40
CA ASN A 55 7.09 6.68 5.50
C ASN A 55 7.01 5.43 4.61
N ILE A 56 6.16 5.41 3.59
CA ILE A 56 6.24 4.38 2.55
C ILE A 56 7.32 4.82 1.59
N GLN A 57 8.48 4.17 1.67
CA GLN A 57 9.47 4.22 0.59
C GLN A 57 8.75 3.85 -0.71
N ASN A 58 8.65 4.85 -1.59
CA ASN A 58 8.12 4.68 -2.93
C ASN A 58 8.93 3.53 -3.57
N PRO A 59 8.30 2.40 -3.97
CA PRO A 59 9.02 1.49 -4.83
C PRO A 59 9.34 2.30 -6.08
N ILE A 60 10.63 2.49 -6.34
CA ILE A 60 11.09 2.94 -7.63
C ILE A 60 10.52 1.90 -8.59
N PHE A 61 9.50 2.28 -9.37
CA PHE A 61 9.11 1.51 -10.53
C PHE A 61 10.23 1.73 -11.55
N GLU A 62 11.38 1.09 -11.31
CA GLU A 62 12.37 0.86 -12.33
C GLU A 62 11.67 -0.07 -13.32
N GLU A 63 11.16 0.55 -14.40
CA GLU A 63 10.99 -0.14 -15.67
C GLU A 63 12.27 -0.92 -15.91
N GLN A 64 12.22 -2.23 -15.68
CA GLN A 64 13.28 -3.11 -16.15
C GLN A 64 13.19 -3.04 -17.67
N GLU A 65 14.03 -2.18 -18.23
CA GLU A 65 14.40 -2.16 -19.63
C GLU A 65 14.90 -3.57 -19.96
N ALA A 66 13.99 -4.38 -20.49
CA ALA A 66 14.28 -5.71 -20.95
C ALA A 66 15.17 -5.56 -22.18
N VAL A 67 16.49 -5.64 -21.96
CA VAL A 67 17.48 -5.86 -23.00
C VAL A 67 17.19 -7.24 -23.61
N ALA A 68 16.74 -7.24 -24.86
CA ALA A 68 16.76 -8.38 -25.78
C ALA A 68 16.96 -7.86 -27.21
#